data_AF-A0A2P5EKG3-F1
#
_entry.id   AF-A0A2P5EKG3-F1
#
_cell.length_a   1.000
_cell.length_b   1.000
_cell.length_c   1.000
_cell.angle_alpha   90.00
_cell.angle_beta   90.00
_cell.angle_gamma   90.00
#
_symmetry.space_group_name_H-M   'P 1'
#
loop_
_entity.id
_entity.type
_entity.pdbx_description
1 polymer ?
#
loop_
_entity_poly.entity_id
_entity_poly.type
_entity_poly.pdbx_seq_one_letter_code
_entity_poly.pdbx_strand_id
1 'polypeptide(L)'
;METVMEDEEEYSWREVKLPSLIPVVPEPELERETGERRRGRDIVIAVDHGPNSKHAFDWALIHFCRLADTIHLVHAVSSLQNGVVYEATQRLMENLAVEAFEIAMVRSVARIVEGDPGKVICKEAGKLKPAAVVMGTRGRSLIQSVLQGSVSEFCFHNCKSAPVIIVPGKDAGDESLI
;
A
#
# COMPACT_ATOMS: atom_id res chain seq x y z
N MET A 1 8.47 -21.97 31.07
CA MET A 1 8.52 -20.87 30.09
C MET A 1 7.30 -21.05 29.24
N GLU A 2 6.21 -20.38 29.61
CA GLU A 2 4.92 -20.47 28.94
C GLU A 2 5.06 -19.84 27.55
N THR A 3 4.85 -20.64 26.51
CA THR A 3 4.64 -20.14 25.15
C THR A 3 3.30 -19.45 25.13
N VAL A 4 3.32 -18.13 25.27
CA VAL A 4 2.16 -17.29 24.97
C VAL A 4 1.86 -17.52 23.49
N MET A 5 0.77 -18.23 23.22
CA MET A 5 0.22 -18.33 21.86
C MET A 5 -0.15 -16.90 21.49
N GLU A 6 0.55 -16.32 20.50
CA GLU A 6 0.14 -15.05 19.93
C GLU A 6 -1.31 -15.20 19.49
N ASP A 7 -2.19 -14.39 20.09
CA ASP A 7 -3.60 -14.33 19.75
C ASP A 7 -3.71 -14.24 18.23
N GLU A 8 -4.28 -15.26 17.59
CA GLU A 8 -4.74 -15.19 16.21
C GLU A 8 -5.90 -14.19 16.17
N GLU A 9 -5.59 -12.89 16.26
CA GLU A 9 -6.53 -11.80 16.05
C GLU A 9 -7.25 -12.10 14.72
N GLU A 10 -8.57 -12.28 14.81
CA GLU A 10 -9.49 -12.67 13.75
C GLU A 10 -9.23 -11.80 12.52
N TYR A 11 -8.46 -12.35 11.56
CA TYR A 11 -7.96 -11.59 10.44
C TYR A 11 -9.09 -11.48 9.42
N SER A 12 -9.79 -10.34 9.41
CA SER A 12 -10.91 -10.05 8.52
C SER A 12 -10.46 -9.10 7.41
N TRP A 13 -10.60 -9.53 6.16
CA TRP A 13 -10.23 -8.73 4.98
C TRP A 13 -11.22 -8.95 3.85
N ARG A 14 -11.35 -7.94 2.99
CA ARG A 14 -12.12 -8.01 1.75
C ARG A 14 -11.25 -7.55 0.59
N GLU A 15 -11.13 -8.43 -0.41
CA GLU A 15 -10.52 -8.09 -1.68
C GLU A 15 -11.49 -7.23 -2.50
N VAL A 16 -10.98 -6.13 -3.05
CA VAL A 16 -11.77 -5.26 -3.93
C VAL A 16 -11.71 -5.83 -5.34
N LYS A 17 -12.89 -6.10 -5.93
CA LYS A 17 -12.99 -6.50 -7.34
C LYS A 17 -12.74 -5.27 -8.22
N LEU A 18 -11.51 -5.14 -8.71
CA LEU A 18 -11.12 -4.07 -9.62
C LEU A 18 -11.69 -4.33 -11.04
N PRO A 19 -12.01 -3.26 -11.81
CA PRO A 19 -12.44 -3.41 -13.19
C PRO A 19 -11.39 -4.15 -14.02
N SER A 20 -11.82 -5.18 -14.76
CA SER A 20 -10.94 -5.98 -15.62
C SER A 20 -10.57 -5.21 -16.88
N LEU A 21 -9.60 -4.30 -16.76
CA LEU A 21 -9.01 -3.57 -17.89
C LEU A 21 -7.79 -4.32 -18.50
N ILE A 22 -7.48 -5.52 -17.99
CA ILE A 22 -6.29 -6.29 -18.34
C ILE A 22 -6.59 -7.23 -19.52
N PRO A 23 -5.85 -7.17 -20.65
CA PRO A 23 -5.77 -8.27 -21.60
C PRO A 23 -5.08 -9.46 -20.92
N VAL A 24 -5.62 -10.67 -21.03
CA VAL A 24 -4.91 -11.89 -20.61
C VAL A 24 -3.60 -11.95 -21.38
N VAL A 25 -2.48 -11.68 -20.71
CA VAL A 25 -1.15 -11.75 -21.32
C VAL A 25 -0.79 -13.24 -21.40
N PRO A 26 -0.67 -13.84 -22.60
CA PRO A 26 -0.21 -15.22 -22.72
C PRO A 26 1.23 -15.34 -22.21
N GLU A 27 1.57 -16.52 -21.69
CA GLU A 27 2.97 -16.83 -21.37
C GLU A 27 3.84 -16.64 -22.62
N PRO A 28 4.99 -15.94 -22.53
CA PRO A 28 5.75 -15.58 -23.71
C PRO A 28 6.34 -16.82 -24.38
N GLU A 29 6.07 -16.98 -25.68
CA GLU A 29 6.40 -18.16 -26.50
C GLU A 29 7.89 -18.31 -26.89
N LEU A 30 8.80 -17.43 -26.44
CA LEU A 30 10.20 -17.46 -26.85
C LEU A 30 11.17 -17.43 -25.66
N GLU A 31 11.89 -18.54 -25.49
CA GLU A 31 13.10 -18.61 -24.67
C GLU A 31 14.20 -17.78 -25.35
N ARG A 32 14.63 -16.69 -24.70
CA ARG A 32 15.75 -15.84 -25.16
C ARG A 32 16.73 -15.59 -24.02
N GLU A 33 18.01 -15.55 -24.41
CA GLU A 33 19.23 -15.62 -23.62
C GLU A 33 19.29 -14.69 -22.39
N THR A 34 19.58 -15.30 -21.23
CA THR A 34 20.19 -14.87 -19.95
C THR A 34 20.33 -13.39 -19.55
N GLY A 35 19.43 -12.51 -19.98
CA GLY A 35 19.13 -11.26 -19.28
C GLY A 35 17.88 -11.48 -18.44
N GLU A 36 18.01 -12.00 -17.22
CA GLU A 36 16.88 -12.20 -16.31
C GLU A 36 16.03 -10.92 -16.28
N ARG A 37 14.87 -10.94 -16.94
CA ARG A 37 13.79 -10.01 -16.61
C ARG A 37 13.57 -10.23 -15.13
N ARG A 38 13.98 -9.29 -14.27
CA ARG A 38 13.64 -9.34 -12.85
C ARG A 38 12.14 -9.61 -12.79
N ARG A 39 11.75 -10.73 -12.19
CA ARG A 39 10.34 -11.05 -11.94
C ARG A 39 9.65 -9.79 -11.40
N GLY A 40 8.41 -9.57 -11.83
CA GLY A 40 7.59 -8.48 -11.30
C GLY A 40 7.66 -8.43 -9.79
N ARG A 41 7.89 -7.25 -9.22
CA ARG A 41 7.96 -7.08 -7.77
C ARG A 41 6.57 -6.76 -7.24
N ASP A 42 6.26 -7.30 -6.07
CA ASP A 42 5.13 -6.82 -5.30
C ASP A 42 5.54 -5.54 -4.54
N ILE A 43 4.72 -4.50 -4.64
CA ILE A 43 4.92 -3.22 -3.96
C ILE A 43 3.68 -2.93 -3.14
N VAL A 44 3.80 -2.85 -1.82
CA VAL A 44 2.66 -2.46 -0.97
C VAL A 44 2.60 -0.94 -0.92
N ILE A 45 1.42 -0.37 -1.14
CA ILE A 45 1.16 1.06 -0.96
C ILE A 45 0.04 1.20 0.07
N ALA A 46 0.36 1.78 1.22
CA ALA A 46 -0.63 2.10 2.24
C ALA A 46 -1.36 3.38 1.84
N VAL A 47 -2.67 3.26 1.66
CA VAL A 47 -3.53 4.37 1.20
C VAL A 47 -4.63 4.67 2.20
N ASP A 48 -5.10 5.90 2.23
CA ASP A 48 -6.25 6.38 2.99
C ASP A 48 -6.98 7.50 2.25
N HIS A 49 -8.03 8.06 2.86
CA HIS A 49 -8.77 9.19 2.27
C HIS A 49 -8.02 10.54 2.41
N GLY A 50 -6.76 10.52 2.86
CA GLY A 50 -5.93 11.70 3.08
C GLY A 50 -5.05 12.06 1.87
N PRO A 51 -4.69 13.34 1.70
CA PRO A 51 -3.93 13.81 0.54
C PRO A 51 -2.49 13.29 0.50
N ASN A 52 -1.88 13.01 1.66
CA ASN A 52 -0.50 12.54 1.71
C ASN A 52 -0.35 11.09 1.23
N SER A 53 -1.36 10.25 1.45
CA SER A 53 -1.31 8.88 0.95
C SER A 53 -1.53 8.83 -0.56
N LYS A 54 -2.42 9.69 -1.10
CA LYS A 54 -2.53 9.93 -2.55
C LYS A 54 -1.21 10.40 -3.16
N HIS A 55 -0.55 11.37 -2.52
CA HIS A 55 0.75 11.84 -2.97
C HIS A 55 1.82 10.72 -2.95
N ALA A 56 1.84 9.88 -1.91
CA ALA A 56 2.75 8.74 -1.84
C ALA A 56 2.49 7.70 -2.95
N PHE A 57 1.21 7.45 -3.27
CA PHE A 57 0.80 6.64 -4.40
C PHE A 57 1.32 7.20 -5.74
N ASP A 58 1.10 8.49 -6.00
CA ASP A 58 1.57 9.16 -7.23
C ASP A 58 3.09 9.11 -7.35
N TRP A 59 3.78 9.40 -6.25
CA TRP A 59 5.23 9.33 -6.19
C TRP A 59 5.72 7.91 -6.51
N ALA A 60 5.08 6.87 -5.96
CA ALA A 60 5.45 5.49 -6.20
C ALA A 60 5.27 5.10 -7.67
N LEU A 61 4.16 5.49 -8.29
CA LEU A 61 3.91 5.21 -9.71
C LEU A 61 4.98 5.82 -10.61
N ILE A 62 5.31 7.11 -10.38
CA ILE A 62 6.19 7.87 -11.27
C ILE A 62 7.66 7.49 -11.06
N HIS A 63 8.09 7.26 -9.82
CA HIS A 63 9.52 7.19 -9.49
C HIS A 63 10.01 5.79 -9.09
N PHE A 64 9.10 4.88 -8.72
CA PHE A 64 9.49 3.62 -8.10
C PHE A 64 9.00 2.37 -8.85
N CYS A 65 7.77 2.42 -9.37
CA CYS A 65 7.15 1.31 -10.08
C CYS A 65 7.71 1.14 -11.49
N ARG A 66 7.63 -0.09 -11.99
CA ARG A 66 8.00 -0.50 -13.34
C ARG A 66 6.85 -1.29 -13.94
N LEU A 67 6.80 -1.38 -15.26
CA LEU A 67 5.73 -2.08 -16.00
C LEU A 67 5.46 -3.50 -15.51
N ALA A 68 6.48 -4.24 -15.06
CA ALA A 68 6.34 -5.61 -14.59
C ALA A 68 5.89 -5.73 -13.12
N ASP A 69 5.86 -4.63 -12.36
CA ASP A 69 5.50 -4.67 -10.94
C ASP A 69 3.99 -4.90 -10.74
N THR A 70 3.62 -5.34 -9.55
CA THR A 70 2.23 -5.37 -9.07
C THR A 70 2.13 -4.53 -7.81
N ILE A 71 1.25 -3.54 -7.81
CA ILE A 71 0.97 -2.74 -6.62
C ILE A 71 -0.15 -3.39 -5.81
N HIS A 72 0.04 -3.46 -4.50
CA HIS A 72 -0.93 -3.92 -3.52
C HIS A 72 -1.37 -2.71 -2.70
N LEU A 73 -2.55 -2.19 -3.03
CA LEU A 73 -3.18 -1.11 -2.29
C LEU A 73 -3.78 -1.67 -1.01
N VAL A 74 -3.36 -1.15 0.14
CA VAL A 74 -3.82 -1.61 1.46
C VAL A 74 -4.42 -0.44 2.22
N HIS A 75 -5.66 -0.60 2.69
CA HIS A 75 -6.32 0.34 3.59
C HIS A 75 -6.88 -0.39 4.81
N ALA A 76 -6.59 0.15 5.99
CA ALA A 76 -7.10 -0.37 7.24
C ALA A 76 -8.37 0.39 7.65
N VAL A 77 -9.39 -0.34 8.08
CA VAL A 77 -10.65 0.22 8.60
C VAL A 77 -10.93 -0.31 10.00
N SER A 78 -11.68 0.46 10.80
CA SER A 78 -12.07 0.01 12.15
C SER A 78 -13.12 -1.10 12.12
N SER A 79 -13.95 -1.18 11.08
CA SER A 79 -14.89 -2.28 10.88
C SER A 79 -15.31 -2.43 9.41
N LEU A 80 -15.26 -3.65 8.88
CA LEU A 80 -15.76 -4.01 7.54
C LEU A 80 -17.28 -4.08 7.47
N GLN A 81 -17.97 -4.12 8.62
CA GLN A 81 -19.43 -4.12 8.69
C GLN A 81 -20.03 -2.74 8.42
N ASN A 82 -19.21 -1.68 8.50
CA ASN A 82 -19.64 -0.34 8.14
C ASN A 82 -19.70 -0.19 6.62
N GLY A 83 -20.86 -0.46 6.04
CA GLY A 83 -21.10 -0.40 4.60
C GLY A 83 -20.74 0.95 3.97
N VAL A 84 -20.99 2.07 4.66
CA VAL A 84 -20.66 3.41 4.15
C VAL A 84 -19.14 3.61 4.03
N VAL A 85 -18.39 3.23 5.06
CA VAL A 85 -16.91 3.30 5.04
C VAL A 85 -16.34 2.34 4.00
N TYR A 86 -16.89 1.13 3.92
CA TYR A 86 -16.48 0.13 2.94
C TYR A 86 -16.69 0.62 1.50
N GLU A 87 -17.89 1.10 1.16
CA GLU A 87 -18.20 1.61 -0.18
C GLU A 87 -17.34 2.82 -0.57
N ALA A 88 -17.13 3.76 0.35
CA ALA A 88 -16.26 4.90 0.10
C ALA A 88 -14.82 4.46 -0.17
N THR A 89 -14.30 3.53 0.63
CA THR A 89 -12.95 2.99 0.47
C THR A 89 -12.82 2.16 -0.80
N GLN A 90 -13.85 1.39 -1.16
CA GLN A 90 -13.88 0.63 -2.40
C GLN A 90 -13.74 1.56 -3.62
N ARG A 91 -14.52 2.64 -3.66
CA ARG A 91 -14.44 3.64 -4.74
C ARG A 91 -13.07 4.30 -4.84
N LEU A 92 -12.46 4.63 -3.69
CA LEU A 92 -11.09 5.14 -3.64
C LEU A 92 -10.11 4.15 -4.31
N MET A 93 -10.15 2.87 -3.91
CA MET A 93 -9.26 1.83 -4.44
C MET A 93 -9.45 1.58 -5.94
N GLU A 94 -10.70 1.59 -6.41
CA GLU A 94 -11.02 1.46 -7.84
C GLU A 94 -10.43 2.62 -8.65
N ASN A 95 -10.61 3.86 -8.18
CA ASN A 95 -10.04 5.04 -8.84
C ASN A 95 -8.51 5.00 -8.90
N LEU A 96 -7.85 4.63 -7.80
CA LEU A 96 -6.39 4.49 -7.75
C LEU A 96 -5.90 3.39 -8.69
N ALA A 97 -6.61 2.25 -8.76
CA ALA A 97 -6.23 1.17 -9.66
C ALA A 97 -6.34 1.57 -11.15
N VAL A 98 -7.37 2.31 -11.52
CA VAL A 98 -7.52 2.88 -12.87
C VAL A 98 -6.37 3.85 -13.15
N GLU A 99 -6.08 4.76 -12.23
CA GLU A 99 -4.98 5.72 -12.37
C GLU A 99 -3.61 5.03 -12.52
N ALA A 100 -3.33 3.99 -11.73
CA ALA A 100 -2.10 3.21 -11.85
C ALA A 100 -1.94 2.55 -13.22
N PHE A 101 -3.04 2.09 -13.80
CA PHE A 101 -3.05 1.50 -15.14
C PHE A 101 -2.84 2.58 -16.21
N GLU A 102 -3.57 3.69 -16.15
CA GLU A 102 -3.50 4.76 -17.14
C GLU A 102 -2.14 5.47 -17.17
N ILE A 103 -1.54 5.71 -15.99
CA ILE A 103 -0.30 6.47 -15.88
C ILE A 103 0.93 5.58 -16.10
N ALA A 104 0.94 4.37 -15.53
CA ALA A 104 2.15 3.55 -15.43
C ALA A 104 1.99 2.14 -16.05
N MET A 105 0.80 1.78 -16.53
CA MET A 105 0.48 0.43 -17.03
C MET A 105 0.80 -0.67 -16.01
N VAL A 106 0.66 -0.35 -14.71
CA VAL A 106 0.99 -1.24 -13.60
C VAL A 106 -0.25 -1.99 -13.12
N ARG A 107 -0.10 -3.29 -12.84
CA ARG A 107 -1.17 -4.11 -12.28
C ARG A 107 -1.43 -3.72 -10.83
N SER A 108 -2.71 -3.66 -10.46
CA SER A 108 -3.12 -3.39 -9.08
C SER A 108 -3.90 -4.56 -8.47
N VAL A 109 -3.69 -4.77 -7.17
CA VAL A 109 -4.53 -5.57 -6.27
C VAL A 109 -4.91 -4.66 -5.09
N ALA A 110 -6.14 -4.75 -4.60
CA ALA A 110 -6.61 -3.87 -3.52
C ALA A 110 -7.26 -4.67 -2.39
N ARG A 111 -6.87 -4.34 -1.15
CA ARG A 111 -7.35 -5.00 0.08
C ARG A 111 -7.79 -3.97 1.11
N ILE A 112 -9.02 -4.14 1.59
CA ILE A 112 -9.55 -3.43 2.77
C ILE A 112 -9.49 -4.41 3.93
N VAL A 113 -8.79 -4.05 5.00
CA VAL A 113 -8.51 -4.95 6.13
C VAL A 113 -9.00 -4.31 7.41
N GLU A 114 -9.67 -5.08 8.26
CA GLU A 114 -10.09 -4.60 9.57
C GLU A 114 -8.90 -4.62 10.55
N GLY A 115 -8.71 -3.55 11.32
CA GLY A 115 -7.75 -3.52 12.42
C GLY A 115 -6.92 -2.24 12.53
N ASP A 116 -5.91 -2.27 13.39
CA ASP A 116 -4.95 -1.17 13.56
C ASP A 116 -4.11 -0.99 12.27
N PRO A 117 -4.03 0.23 11.69
CA PRO A 117 -3.35 0.44 10.42
C PRO A 117 -1.89 -0.02 10.41
N GLY A 118 -1.13 0.25 11.48
CA GLY A 118 0.28 -0.12 11.54
C GLY A 118 0.47 -1.63 11.55
N LYS A 119 -0.32 -2.33 12.39
CA LYS A 119 -0.32 -3.80 12.44
C LYS A 119 -0.77 -4.42 11.12
N VAL A 120 -1.86 -3.93 10.54
CA VAL A 120 -2.42 -4.40 9.26
C VAL A 120 -1.38 -4.31 8.15
N ILE A 121 -0.74 -3.16 7.98
CA ILE A 121 0.26 -2.94 6.93
C ILE A 121 1.46 -3.89 7.14
N CYS A 122 1.96 -4.02 8.37
CA CYS A 122 3.06 -4.94 8.67
C CYS A 122 2.68 -6.41 8.42
N LYS A 123 1.46 -6.81 8.76
CA LYS A 123 0.94 -8.18 8.52
C LYS A 123 0.81 -8.48 7.03
N GLU A 124 0.31 -7.53 6.23
CA GLU A 124 0.25 -7.69 4.78
C GLU A 124 1.63 -7.76 4.14
N ALA A 125 2.54 -6.89 4.56
CA ALA A 125 3.93 -6.95 4.12
C ALA A 125 4.59 -8.29 4.53
N GLY A 126 4.27 -8.86 5.69
CA GLY A 126 4.79 -10.16 6.14
C GLY A 126 4.36 -11.31 5.24
N LYS A 127 3.11 -11.28 4.76
CA LYS A 127 2.56 -12.28 3.84
C LYS A 127 3.10 -12.16 2.42
N LEU A 128 3.11 -10.94 1.90
CA LEU A 128 3.49 -10.67 0.51
C LEU A 128 5.01 -10.66 0.30
N LYS A 129 5.78 -10.32 1.35
CA LYS A 129 7.23 -10.06 1.27
C LYS A 129 7.58 -9.12 0.11
N PRO A 130 6.93 -7.93 0.06
CA PRO A 130 7.08 -7.03 -1.07
C PRO A 130 8.48 -6.45 -1.15
N ALA A 131 8.86 -5.91 -2.30
CA ALA A 131 10.13 -5.21 -2.46
C ALA A 131 10.18 -3.90 -1.65
N ALA A 132 9.03 -3.29 -1.36
CA ALA A 132 8.90 -2.17 -0.42
C ALA A 132 7.46 -2.00 0.06
N VAL A 133 7.32 -1.33 1.21
CA VAL A 133 6.08 -0.73 1.70
C VAL A 133 6.19 0.78 1.54
N VAL A 134 5.33 1.40 0.73
CA VAL A 134 5.31 2.84 0.49
C VAL A 134 4.15 3.48 1.26
N MET A 135 4.42 4.59 1.92
CA MET A 135 3.43 5.32 2.71
C MET A 135 3.74 6.81 2.80
N GLY A 136 2.69 7.63 2.94
CA GLY A 136 2.87 9.07 3.15
C GLY A 136 3.21 9.41 4.61
N THR A 137 3.87 10.54 4.82
CA THR A 137 3.93 11.15 6.17
C THR A 137 2.56 11.60 6.65
N ARG A 138 2.35 11.71 7.95
CA ARG A 138 1.16 12.38 8.50
C ARG A 138 1.11 13.85 8.08
N GLY A 139 -0.09 14.33 7.76
CA GLY A 139 -0.33 15.77 7.52
C GLY A 139 -0.18 16.56 8.80
N ARG A 140 0.43 17.75 8.73
CA ARG A 140 0.69 18.60 9.91
C ARG A 140 -0.59 19.11 10.60
N SER A 141 -1.72 19.15 9.90
CA SER A 141 -3.03 19.50 10.48
C SER A 141 -3.58 18.47 11.46
N LEU A 142 -3.05 17.24 11.46
CA LEU A 142 -3.45 16.15 12.35
C LEU A 142 -2.56 16.03 13.61
N ILE A 143 -1.67 17.01 13.87
CA ILE A 143 -0.68 17.00 14.96
C ILE A 143 -1.29 17.14 16.37
N GLN A 144 -2.62 17.25 16.52
CA GLN A 144 -3.25 17.39 17.85
C GLN A 144 -3.08 16.17 18.79
N SER A 145 -2.44 15.07 18.38
CA SER A 145 -2.27 13.88 19.24
C SER A 145 -0.90 13.21 19.05
N VAL A 146 0.14 13.75 19.70
CA VAL A 146 1.52 13.22 19.71
C VAL A 146 1.70 12.07 20.74
N LEU A 147 0.63 11.51 21.30
CA LEU A 147 0.74 10.57 22.42
C LEU A 147 1.04 9.11 22.02
N GLN A 148 0.86 8.70 20.75
CA GLN A 148 0.97 7.28 20.35
C GLN A 148 1.83 7.01 19.09
N GLY A 149 2.63 7.98 18.63
CA GLY A 149 3.48 7.82 17.44
C GLY A 149 2.67 7.69 16.13
N SER A 150 3.36 7.70 14.98
CA SER A 150 2.72 7.61 13.66
C SER A 150 2.53 6.23 13.05
N VAL A 151 1.53 6.04 12.18
CA VAL A 151 1.36 4.76 11.45
C VAL A 151 2.63 4.47 10.64
N SER A 152 3.19 5.51 10.00
CA SER A 152 4.47 5.43 9.30
C SER A 152 5.65 5.14 10.22
N GLU A 153 5.69 5.74 11.40
CA GLU A 153 6.72 5.47 12.41
C GLU A 153 6.60 4.05 12.99
N PHE A 154 5.38 3.61 13.28
CA PHE A 154 5.09 2.25 13.70
C PHE A 154 5.57 1.25 12.63
N CYS A 155 5.20 1.46 11.37
CA CYS A 155 5.64 0.57 10.28
C CYS A 155 7.16 0.61 10.11
N PHE A 156 7.79 1.78 10.18
CA PHE A 156 9.23 1.92 10.10
C PHE A 156 9.97 1.11 11.17
N HIS A 157 9.44 1.08 12.40
CA HIS A 157 10.04 0.30 13.48
C HIS A 157 9.67 -1.19 13.45
N ASN A 158 8.47 -1.55 12.99
CA ASN A 158 7.91 -2.89 13.17
C ASN A 158 7.81 -3.74 11.89
N CYS A 159 7.86 -3.14 10.70
CA CYS A 159 7.82 -3.90 9.45
C CYS A 159 9.18 -4.57 9.21
N LYS A 160 9.26 -5.88 9.44
CA LYS A 160 10.52 -6.65 9.32
C LYS A 160 10.70 -7.35 7.98
N SER A 161 9.66 -7.41 7.16
CA SER A 161 9.65 -8.18 5.92
C SER A 161 10.08 -7.40 4.68
N ALA A 162 10.07 -6.06 4.74
CA ALA A 162 10.38 -5.21 3.61
C ALA A 162 10.89 -3.83 4.05
N PRO A 163 11.70 -3.13 3.21
CA PRO A 163 12.01 -1.72 3.39
C PRO A 163 10.74 -0.86 3.41
N VAL A 164 10.70 0.13 4.30
CA VAL A 164 9.61 1.12 4.39
C VAL A 164 10.08 2.44 3.75
N ILE A 165 9.33 2.93 2.77
CA ILE A 165 9.55 4.19 2.08
C ILE A 165 8.51 5.18 2.56
N ILE A 166 8.96 6.24 3.23
CA ILE A 166 8.09 7.32 3.71
C ILE A 166 8.21 8.50 2.76
N VAL A 167 7.10 8.85 2.09
CA VAL A 167 7.03 9.98 1.16
C VAL A 167 6.60 11.23 1.93
N PRO A 168 7.43 12.30 1.95
CA PRO A 168 7.06 13.57 2.58
C PRO A 168 5.80 14.18 1.95
N GLY A 169 5.01 14.89 2.76
CA GLY A 169 3.90 15.68 2.23
C GLY A 169 4.37 16.77 1.26
N LYS A 170 3.52 17.12 0.30
CA LYS A 170 3.83 18.05 -0.81
C LYS A 170 4.38 19.41 -0.34
N ASP A 171 3.92 19.91 0.81
CA ASP A 171 4.30 21.22 1.34
C ASP A 171 5.58 21.20 2.20
N ALA A 172 6.17 20.03 2.47
CA ALA A 172 7.35 19.92 3.33
C ALA A 172 8.64 20.48 2.69
N GLY A 173 8.69 20.53 1.35
CA GLY A 173 9.84 21.05 0.60
C GLY A 173 9.87 22.57 0.47
N ASP A 174 8.71 23.23 0.44
CA ASP A 174 8.60 24.68 0.24
C ASP A 174 9.02 25.49 1.47
N GLU A 175 8.91 24.91 2.67
CA GLU A 175 9.35 25.55 3.92
C GLU A 175 10.84 25.34 4.26
N SER A 176 11.53 24.43 3.57
CA SER A 176 12.97 24.20 3.79
C SER A 176 13.85 25.24 3.07
N LEU A 177 13.21 26.22 2.40
CA LEU A 177 13.82 27.39 1.79
C LEU A 177 13.60 28.62 2.70
N ILE A 178 14.19 28.61 3.89
CA ILE A 178 14.38 29.81 4.73
C ILE A 178 15.84 29.89 5.13
#